data_AF-A0A821ZRS3-F1
#
_entry.id   AF-A0A821ZRS3-F1
#
_cell.length_a   1.000
_cell.length_b   1.000
_cell.length_c   1.000
_cell.angle_alpha   90.00
_cell.angle_beta   90.00
_cell.angle_gamma   90.00
#
_symmetry.space_group_name_H-M   'P 1'
#
loop_
_entity.id
_entity.type
_entity.pdbx_description
1 polymer ?
#
loop_
_entity_poly.entity_id
_entity_poly.type
_entity_poly.pdbx_seq_one_letter_code
_entity_poly.pdbx_strand_id
1 'polypeptide(L)'
;GSTMVGIANAIENSEHVVICMSNMYKQSVYCQSEAHYAFERRCRLIPIIVESNYKPDGWLGIIVSGKIYVNFAKDEFSKAYEK
;
A
#
# COMPACT_ATOMS: atom_id res chain seq x y z
N GLY A 1 -13.01 -17.73 11.01
CA GLY A 1 -13.39 -16.33 10.71
C GLY A 1 -13.02 -16.05 9.27
N SER A 2 -13.83 -15.28 8.54
CA SER A 2 -13.53 -14.92 7.15
C SER A 2 -12.25 -14.06 7.08
N THR A 3 -11.45 -14.24 6.03
CA THR A 3 -10.18 -13.51 5.80
C THR A 3 -10.36 -12.00 5.95
N MET A 4 -11.49 -11.46 5.50
CA MET A 4 -11.80 -10.03 5.58
C MET A 4 -11.91 -9.50 7.02
N VAL A 5 -12.49 -10.27 7.94
CA VAL A 5 -12.57 -9.88 9.36
C VAL A 5 -11.17 -9.88 9.99
N GLY A 6 -10.31 -10.82 9.60
CA GLY A 6 -8.91 -10.85 10.03
C GLY A 6 -8.14 -9.60 9.59
N ILE A 7 -8.31 -9.18 8.33
CA ILE A 7 -7.63 -8.00 7.78
C ILE A 7 -8.16 -6.70 8.40
N ALA A 8 -9.48 -6.57 8.59
CA ALA A 8 -10.06 -5.41 9.26
C ALA A 8 -9.49 -5.25 10.69
N ASN A 9 -9.49 -6.34 11.48
CA ASN A 9 -8.89 -6.34 12.81
C ASN A 9 -7.40 -6.00 12.78
N ALA A 10 -6.65 -6.51 11.80
CA ALA A 10 -5.23 -6.19 11.66
C ALA A 10 -5.02 -4.69 11.39
N ILE A 11 -5.80 -4.10 10.48
CA ILE A 11 -5.73 -2.67 10.15
C ILE A 11 -6.09 -1.81 11.37
N GLU A 12 -7.16 -2.16 12.10
CA GLU A 12 -7.59 -1.42 13.29
C GLU A 12 -6.55 -1.36 14.40
N ASN A 13 -5.73 -2.40 14.52
CA ASN A 13 -4.67 -2.51 15.53
C ASN A 13 -3.29 -2.13 14.99
N SER A 14 -3.19 -1.63 13.75
CA SER A 14 -1.92 -1.26 13.11
C SER A 14 -1.72 0.25 13.11
N GLU A 15 -0.54 0.69 13.53
CA GLU A 15 -0.11 2.08 13.34
C GLU A 15 0.34 2.35 11.89
N HIS A 16 0.95 1.34 11.26
CA HIS A 16 1.53 1.44 9.92
C HIS A 16 0.96 0.35 9.00
N VAL A 17 0.71 0.71 7.74
CA VAL A 17 0.27 -0.25 6.71
C VAL A 17 1.14 -0.07 5.47
N VAL A 18 1.82 -1.14 5.07
CA VAL A 18 2.65 -1.15 3.86
C VAL A 18 1.78 -1.47 2.65
N ILE A 19 1.81 -0.58 1.65
CA ILE A 19 1.05 -0.75 0.41
C ILE A 19 2.01 -1.17 -0.71
N CYS A 20 1.96 -2.44 -1.09
CA CYS A 20 2.76 -3.00 -2.18
C CYS A 20 2.11 -2.70 -3.53
N MET A 21 2.45 -1.57 -4.12
CA MET A 21 1.84 -1.06 -5.33
C MET A 21 2.28 -1.83 -6.58
N SER A 22 1.30 -2.33 -7.31
CA SER A 22 1.40 -3.04 -8.59
C SER A 22 0.09 -2.87 -9.36
N ASN A 23 0.08 -3.24 -10.64
CA ASN A 23 -1.12 -3.24 -11.47
C ASN A 23 -2.18 -4.21 -10.93
N MET A 24 -1.75 -5.38 -10.45
CA MET A 24 -2.64 -6.37 -9.82
C MET A 24 -3.23 -5.85 -8.50
N TYR A 25 -2.42 -5.14 -7.68
CA TYR A 25 -2.91 -4.51 -6.47
C TYR A 25 -3.99 -3.47 -6.79
N LYS A 26 -3.77 -2.63 -7.82
CA LYS A 26 -4.71 -1.59 -8.24
C LYS A 26 -6.05 -2.15 -8.75
N GLN A 27 -6.04 -3.33 -9.37
CA GLN A 27 -7.24 -3.96 -9.94
C GLN A 27 -8.04 -4.79 -8.93
N SER A 28 -7.45 -5.15 -7.79
CA SER A 28 -8.12 -5.95 -6.76
C SER A 28 -9.07 -5.09 -5.93
N VAL A 29 -10.37 -5.41 -5.99
CA VAL A 29 -11.41 -4.77 -5.16
C VAL A 29 -11.17 -4.98 -3.66
N TYR A 30 -10.53 -6.10 -3.29
CA TYR A 30 -10.15 -6.38 -1.90
C TYR A 30 -9.03 -5.45 -1.46
N CYS A 31 -7.96 -5.34 -2.24
CA CYS A 31 -6.85 -4.43 -1.93
C CYS A 31 -7.28 -2.97 -1.91
N GLN A 32 -8.19 -2.58 -2.81
CA GLN A 32 -8.80 -1.25 -2.78
C GLN A 32 -9.54 -1.02 -1.46
N SER A 33 -10.41 -1.95 -1.05
CA SER A 33 -11.17 -1.84 0.20
C SER A 33 -10.26 -1.77 1.43
N GLU A 34 -9.21 -2.59 1.46
CA GLU A 34 -8.22 -2.61 2.54
C GLU A 34 -7.42 -1.29 2.62
N ALA A 35 -6.97 -0.76 1.48
CA ALA A 35 -6.25 0.51 1.41
C ALA A 35 -7.12 1.68 1.87
N HIS A 36 -8.39 1.71 1.42
CA HIS A 36 -9.36 2.72 1.86
C HIS A 36 -9.61 2.61 3.36
N TYR A 37 -9.79 1.40 3.89
CA TYR A 37 -10.00 1.22 5.31
C TYR A 37 -8.80 1.70 6.13
N ALA A 38 -7.57 1.33 5.75
CA ALA A 38 -6.36 1.82 6.40
C ALA A 38 -6.24 3.35 6.33
N PHE A 39 -6.62 3.96 5.20
CA PHE A 39 -6.64 5.41 5.05
C PHE A 39 -7.67 6.07 5.98
N GLU A 40 -8.89 5.55 6.06
CA GLU A 40 -9.96 6.05 6.94
C GLU A 40 -9.60 5.92 8.42
N ARG A 41 -8.95 4.81 8.80
CA ARG A 41 -8.42 4.58 10.15
C ARG A 41 -7.20 5.44 10.48
N ARG A 42 -6.74 6.27 9.54
CA ARG A 42 -5.57 7.16 9.68
C ARG A 42 -4.27 6.39 9.97
N CYS A 43 -4.18 5.14 9.52
CA CYS A 43 -2.92 4.40 9.58
C CYS A 43 -1.86 5.14 8.74
N ARG A 44 -0.61 5.08 9.19
CA ARG A 44 0.51 5.60 8.41
C ARG A 44 0.77 4.67 7.23
N LEU A 45 0.29 5.07 6.06
CA LEU A 45 0.50 4.30 4.84
C LEU A 45 1.94 4.46 4.36
N ILE A 46 2.62 3.34 4.15
CA ILE A 46 3.98 3.26 3.59
C ILE A 46 3.85 2.68 2.18
N PRO A 47 3.67 3.52 1.15
CA PRO A 47 3.59 3.05 -0.22
C PRO A 47 4.95 2.59 -0.73
N ILE A 48 5.00 1.42 -1.35
CA ILE A 48 6.20 0.88 -1.99
C ILE A 48 5.86 0.37 -3.40
N ILE A 49 6.72 0.63 -4.38
CA ILE A 49 6.57 0.10 -5.74
C ILE A 49 7.28 -1.23 -5.83
N VAL A 50 6.53 -2.29 -6.18
CA VAL A 50 7.07 -3.65 -6.34
C VAL A 50 7.03 -4.15 -7.79
N GLU A 51 6.44 -3.37 -8.70
CA GLU A 51 6.36 -3.68 -10.13
C GLU A 51 7.13 -2.64 -10.97
N SER A 52 7.94 -3.13 -11.91
CA SER A 52 8.77 -2.28 -12.78
C SER A 52 7.94 -1.36 -13.66
N ASN A 53 8.37 -0.10 -13.77
CA ASN A 53 7.68 0.95 -14.53
C ASN A 53 6.25 1.27 -14.04
N TYR A 54 5.85 0.77 -12.88
CA TYR A 54 4.56 1.09 -12.29
C TYR A 54 4.52 2.54 -11.79
N LYS A 55 3.41 3.22 -12.05
CA LYS A 55 3.11 4.55 -11.52
C LYS A 55 1.70 4.54 -10.94
N PRO A 56 1.52 4.87 -9.65
CA PRO A 56 0.19 4.93 -9.06
C PRO A 56 -0.62 6.07 -9.68
N ASP A 57 -1.88 5.79 -10.00
CA ASP A 57 -2.83 6.70 -10.63
C ASP A 57 -4.26 6.37 -10.16
N GLY A 58 -5.22 7.20 -10.55
CA GLY A 58 -6.64 7.04 -10.16
C GLY A 58 -6.83 6.99 -8.64
N TRP A 59 -7.60 6.02 -8.16
CA TRP A 59 -7.92 5.86 -6.74
C TRP A 59 -6.67 5.66 -5.87
N LEU A 60 -5.71 4.86 -6.34
CA LEU A 60 -4.50 4.59 -5.58
C LEU A 60 -3.62 5.82 -5.52
N GLY A 61 -3.51 6.54 -6.64
CA GLY A 61 -2.82 7.83 -6.71
C GLY A 61 -3.36 8.84 -5.70
N ILE A 62 -4.68 8.88 -5.47
CA ILE A 62 -5.30 9.75 -4.45
C ILE A 62 -4.85 9.33 -3.03
N ILE A 63 -4.91 8.03 -2.71
CA ILE A 63 -4.55 7.51 -1.37
C ILE A 63 -3.08 7.77 -1.04
N VAL A 64 -2.19 7.58 -2.01
CA VAL A 64 -0.73 7.70 -1.81
C VAL A 64 -0.19 9.10 -2.14
N SER A 65 -1.05 10.03 -2.58
CA SER A 65 -0.66 11.39 -2.90
C SER A 65 0.03 12.08 -1.72
N GLY A 66 1.12 12.81 -2.01
CA GLY A 66 1.92 13.51 -1.01
C GLY A 66 2.76 12.61 -0.10
N LYS A 67 2.80 11.29 -0.34
CA LYS A 67 3.66 10.35 0.40
C LYS A 67 4.92 10.04 -0.38
N ILE A 68 6.03 9.88 0.33
CA ILE A 68 7.27 9.33 -0.22
C ILE A 68 7.06 7.83 -0.37
N TYR A 69 7.41 7.29 -1.54
CA TYR A 69 7.38 5.84 -1.78
C TYR A 69 8.75 5.32 -2.19
N VAL A 70 9.06 4.12 -1.73
CA VAL A 70 10.29 3.39 -2.05
C VAL A 70 10.06 2.51 -3.28
N ASN A 71 10.98 2.54 -4.25
CA ASN A 71 10.86 1.74 -5.47
C ASN A 71 11.77 0.51 -5.44
N PHE A 72 11.27 -0.59 -4.92
CA PHE A 72 11.96 -1.88 -4.87
C PHE A 72 12.04 -2.60 -6.22
N ALA A 73 11.26 -2.16 -7.22
CA ALA A 73 11.39 -2.66 -8.58
C ALA A 73 12.59 -2.06 -9.34
N LYS A 74 13.17 -0.97 -8.81
CA LYS A 74 14.32 -0.26 -9.40
C LYS A 74 15.58 -0.37 -8.53
N ASP A 75 15.43 -0.25 -7.22
CA ASP A 75 16.53 -0.26 -6.27
C ASP A 75 16.63 -1.64 -5.59
N GLU A 76 17.84 -2.17 -5.43
CA GLU A 76 18.06 -3.35 -4.58
C GLU A 76 17.61 -3.05 -3.13
N PHE A 77 17.09 -4.06 -2.43
CA PHE A 77 16.58 -3.90 -1.07
C PHE A 77 17.58 -3.19 -0.14
N SER A 78 18.87 -3.54 -0.24
CA SER A 78 19.98 -2.95 0.53
C SER A 78 20.16 -1.44 0.31
N LYS A 79 19.78 -0.91 -0.84
CA LYS A 79 19.86 0.54 -1.14
C LYS A 79 18.55 1.26 -0.84
N ALA A 80 17.45 0.51 -0.83
CA ALA A 80 16.12 1.03 -0.68
C ALA A 80 15.71 1.25 0.79
N TYR A 81 16.24 0.45 1.74
CA TYR A 81 15.92 0.60 3.17
C TYR A 81 16.59 1.79 3.86
N GLU A 82 17.65 2.35 3.24
CA GLU A 82 18.40 3.49 3.78
C GLU A 82 17.72 4.85 3.52
N LYS A 83 16.64 4.86 2.73
CA LYS A 83 15.87 6.04 2.33
C LYS A 83 14.63 6.21 3.20
#